data_AF-A0A947KH08-F1
#
_entry.id   AF-A0A947KH08-F1
#
_cell.length_a   1.000
_cell.length_b   1.000
_cell.length_c   1.000
_cell.angle_alpha   90.00
_cell.angle_beta   90.00
_cell.angle_gamma   90.00
#
_symmetry.space_group_name_H-M   'P 1'
#
loop_
_entity.id
_entity.type
_entity.pdbx_description
1 polymer ?
#
loop_
_entity_poly.entity_id
_entity_poly.type
_entity_poly.pdbx_seq_one_letter_code
_entity_poly.pdbx_strand_id
1 'polypeptide(L)' 'MEDKALYTQILGIQPPWEIVDIDLDMKQVRIDIYVEWPVHTDAPCPVCKKEEKEVLCKVHDRRKER' A
#
# COMPACT_ATOMS: atom_id res chain seq x y z
N MET A 1 17.23 -6.82 -6.70
CA MET A 1 15.85 -6.77 -7.23
C MET A 1 14.99 -7.93 -6.69
N GLU A 2 15.55 -8.89 -5.95
CA GLU A 2 14.85 -10.04 -5.36
C GLU A 2 14.22 -9.75 -4.00
N ASP A 3 14.73 -8.75 -3.26
CA ASP A 3 14.30 -8.45 -1.89
C ASP A 3 12.83 -8.03 -1.83
N LYS A 4 12.39 -7.13 -2.72
CA LYS A 4 11.00 -6.64 -2.73
C LYS A 4 9.99 -7.77 -2.95
N ALA A 5 10.26 -8.68 -3.88
CA ALA A 5 9.36 -9.81 -4.16
C ALA A 5 9.27 -10.77 -2.97
N LEU A 6 10.40 -11.03 -2.30
CA LEU A 6 10.45 -11.83 -1.09
C LEU A 6 9.64 -11.18 0.05
N TYR A 7 9.86 -9.88 0.31
CA TYR A 7 9.14 -9.16 1.36
C TYR A 7 7.64 -9.05 1.07
N THR A 8 7.24 -8.87 -0.19
CA THR A 8 5.83 -8.91 -0.61
C THR A 8 5.18 -10.24 -0.22
N GLN A 9 5.87 -11.36 -0.48
CA GLN A 9 5.37 -12.70 -0.12
C GLN A 9 5.34 -12.92 1.39
N ILE A 10 6.40 -12.57 2.10
CA ILE A 10 6.51 -12.77 3.56
C ILE A 10 5.44 -11.96 4.30
N LEU A 11 5.20 -10.72 3.89
CA LEU A 11 4.25 -9.83 4.54
C LEU A 11 2.81 -10.00 4.04
N GLY A 12 2.60 -10.81 2.99
CA GLY A 12 1.30 -10.97 2.36
C GLY A 12 0.77 -9.68 1.74
N ILE A 13 1.66 -8.80 1.27
CA ILE A 13 1.26 -7.57 0.58
C ILE A 13 0.66 -7.98 -0.76
N GLN A 14 -0.62 -7.65 -0.96
CA GLN A 14 -1.35 -8.01 -2.16
C GLN A 14 -1.64 -6.78 -3.01
N PRO A 15 -1.73 -6.94 -4.35
CA PRO A 15 -2.19 -5.88 -5.20
C PRO A 15 -3.56 -5.35 -4.71
N PRO A 16 -3.76 -4.03 -4.75
CA PRO A 16 -2.93 -3.05 -5.45
C PRO A 16 -1.85 -2.40 -4.59
N TRP A 17 -1.61 -2.84 -3.34
CA TRP A 17 -0.51 -2.30 -2.54
C TRP A 17 0.85 -2.73 -3.09
N GLU A 18 1.78 -1.78 -3.22
CA GLU A 18 3.11 -2.01 -3.77
C GLU A 18 4.19 -1.51 -2.82
N ILE A 19 5.29 -2.27 -2.68
CA ILE A 19 6.45 -1.85 -1.88
C ILE A 19 7.31 -0.87 -2.69
N VAL A 20 7.30 0.39 -2.26
CA VAL A 20 8.06 1.45 -2.94
C VAL A 20 9.49 1.53 -2.42
N ASP A 21 9.70 1.28 -1.14
CA ASP A 21 11.03 1.39 -0.52
C ASP A 21 11.20 0.45 0.68
N ILE A 22 12.46 0.07 0.95
CA ILE A 22 12.84 -0.79 2.07
C ILE A 22 14.13 -0.22 2.67
N ASP A 23 14.06 0.19 3.92
CA ASP A 23 15.19 0.68 4.70
C ASP A 23 15.56 -0.33 5.80
N LEU A 24 16.85 -0.61 5.93
CA LEU A 24 17.41 -1.59 6.85
C LEU A 24 18.39 -0.90 7.79
N ASP A 25 17.96 -0.67 9.03
CA ASP A 25 18.82 -0.17 10.10
C ASP A 25 19.40 -1.36 10.89
N MET A 26 20.62 -1.76 10.50
CA MET A 26 21.37 -2.81 11.20
C MET A 26 21.83 -2.42 12.62
N LYS A 27 21.93 -1.12 12.93
CA LYS A 27 22.31 -0.66 14.27
C LYS A 27 21.15 -0.81 15.24
N GLN A 28 19.93 -0.57 14.76
CA GLN A 28 18.71 -0.72 15.55
C GLN A 28 18.04 -2.09 15.38
N VAL A 29 18.56 -2.95 14.49
CA VAL A 29 17.96 -4.23 14.12
C VAL A 29 16.50 -4.02 13.69
N ARG A 30 16.29 -3.05 12.81
CA ARG A 30 14.99 -2.60 12.36
C ARG A 30 14.92 -2.61 10.84
N ILE A 31 13.76 -3.00 10.32
CA ILE A 31 13.44 -2.95 8.89
C ILE A 31 12.20 -2.07 8.75
N ASP A 32 12.31 -1.02 7.95
CA ASP A 32 11.21 -0.13 7.60
C ASP A 32 10.81 -0.38 6.15
N ILE A 33 9.56 -0.75 5.93
CA ILE A 33 9.04 -1.12 4.61
C ILE A 33 7.94 -0.12 4.26
N TYR A 34 8.18 0.63 3.19
CA TYR A 34 7.24 1.64 2.71
C TYR A 34 6.38 1.04 1.61
N VAL A 35 5.07 1.07 1.84
CA VAL A 35 4.05 0.61 0.89
C VAL A 35 3.19 1.77 0.43
N GLU A 36 2.85 1.76 -0.85
CA GLU A 36 1.95 2.76 -1.41
C GLU A 36 0.80 2.10 -2.18
N TRP A 37 -0.32 2.81 -2.17
CA TRP A 37 -1.44 2.51 -3.05
C TRP A 37 -1.27 3.33 -4.32
N PRO A 38 -1.35 2.71 -5.51
CA PRO A 38 -1.07 3.37 -6.77
C PRO A 38 -2.01 4.57 -7.00
N VAL A 39 -1.43 5.70 -7.40
CA VAL A 39 -2.16 6.95 -7.62
C VAL A 39 -3.20 6.74 -8.73
N HIS A 40 -4.38 7.36 -8.58
CA HIS A 40 -5.50 7.28 -9.52
C HIS A 40 -6.15 5.91 -9.67
N THR A 41 -5.85 4.94 -8.81
CA THR A 41 -6.64 3.71 -8.73
C THR A 41 -7.81 3.88 -7.78
N ASP A 42 -8.94 3.25 -8.10
CA ASP A 42 -10.11 3.25 -7.23
C ASP A 42 -9.92 2.23 -6.10
N ALA A 43 -10.41 2.56 -4.91
CA ALA A 43 -10.36 1.67 -3.75
C ALA A 43 -11.78 1.40 -3.24
N PRO A 44 -11.99 0.25 -2.58
CA PRO A 44 -13.25 -0.03 -1.90
C PRO A 44 -13.52 1.03 -0.82
N CYS A 45 -14.53 1.87 -1.03
CA CYS A 45 -14.86 2.91 -0.06
C CYS A 45 -15.62 2.31 1.14
N PRO A 46 -15.14 2.50 2.39
CA PRO A 46 -15.80 1.97 3.58
C PRO A 46 -17.15 2.63 3.87
N VAL A 47 -17.46 3.76 3.22
CA VAL A 47 -18.73 4.47 3.34
C VAL A 47 -19.72 3.97 2.28
N CYS A 48 -19.34 4.01 1.00
CA CYS A 48 -20.22 3.55 -0.09
C CYS A 48 -20.52 2.05 -0.03
N LYS A 49 -19.60 1.24 0.53
CA LYS A 49 -19.83 -0.19 0.81
C LYS A 49 -20.99 -0.46 1.78
N LYS A 50 -21.43 0.51 2.58
CA LYS A 50 -22.57 0.32 3.49
C LYS A 50 -23.90 0.29 2.75
N GLU A 51 -23.94 0.84 1.54
CA GLU A 51 -25.18 1.03 0.78
C GLU A 51 -25.27 0.05 -0.40
N GLU A 52 -24.15 -0.27 -1.05
CA GLU A 52 -24.12 -1.24 -2.16
C GLU A 52 -22.88 -2.13 -2.12
N LYS A 53 -23.04 -3.42 -2.45
CA LYS A 53 -21.94 -4.38 -2.53
C LYS A 53 -20.96 -3.92 -3.63
N GLU A 54 -19.77 -3.51 -3.20
CA GLU A 54 -18.58 -3.32 -4.03
C GLU A 54 -18.53 -2.04 -4.87
N VAL A 55 -18.77 -0.90 -4.24
CA VAL A 55 -18.45 0.40 -4.85
C VAL A 55 -16.94 0.69 -4.74
N LEU A 56 -16.27 0.74 -5.89
CA LEU A 56 -14.92 1.29 -6.04
C LEU A 56 -15.05 2.81 -6.24
N CYS A 57 -14.39 3.60 -5.38
CA CYS A 57 -14.40 5.04 -5.48
C CYS A 57 -12.98 5.58 -5.70
N LYS A 58 -12.89 6.75 -6.35
CA LYS A 58 -11.63 7.47 -6.48
C LYS A 58 -11.05 7.73 -5.10
N VAL A 59 -9.83 7.27 -4.89
CA VAL A 59 -9.13 7.51 -3.63
C VAL A 59 -8.86 9.00 -3.50
N HIS A 60 -9.43 9.60 -2.46
CA HIS A 60 -9.19 11.00 -2.12
C HIS A 60 -7.89 11.12 -1.30
N ASP A 61 -6.78 10.70 -1.92
CA ASP A 61 -5.45 10.76 -1.34
C ASP A 61 -4.74 12.05 -1.80
N ARG A 62 -4.76 13.06 -0.92
CA ARG A 62 -4.14 14.38 -1.17
C ARG A 62 -2.68 14.45 -0.70
N ARG A 63 -1.96 13.32 -0.62
CA ARG A 63 -0.56 13.29 -0.13
C ARG A 63 0.38 14.24 -0.89
N LYS A 64 0.10 14.57 -2.15
CA LYS A 64 0.89 15.51 -2.98
C LYS A 64 0.71 17.00 -2.62
N GLU A 65 -0.19 17.34 -1.69
CA GLU A 65 -0.43 18.73 -1.26
C GLU A 65 0.36 19.13 0.02
N ARG A 66 1.29 18.30 0.49
CA ARG A 66 2.15 18.58 1.66
C ARG A 66 3.58 18.93 1.29
#